data_AF-A0A937PDK5-F1
#
_entry.id   AF-A0A937PDK5-F1
#
_cell.length_a   1.000
_cell.length_b   1.000
_cell.length_c   1.000
_cell.angle_alpha   90.00
_cell.angle_beta   90.00
_cell.angle_gamma   90.00
#
_symmetry.space_group_name_H-M   'P 1'
#
loop_
_entity.id
_entity.type
_entity.pdbx_description
1 polymer ?
#
loop_
_entity_poly.entity_id
_entity_poly.type
_entity_poly.pdbx_seq_one_letter_code
_entity_poly.pdbx_strand_id
1 'polypeptide(L)'
;MNKTVEKGISDIVGCLTDPIIVFPGGWGDTLPDWLKTAITLERMMGDMKVLKGEEPTGTDTEACAYLMTLSLTQPMDSDWTQIYLYIAGQSYKRWNKVEMPADIAVDSISDYQTGELNRLKSWLYHQRVKARQEKDRAGRRQEKEEAKAQREEAQPALFVF
;
A
#
# COMPACT_ATOMS: atom_id res chain seq x y z
N MET A 1 0.94 -12.90 -23.25
CA MET A 1 -0.41 -12.29 -23.32
C MET A 1 -0.25 -10.90 -23.94
N ASN A 2 -1.35 -10.15 -24.15
CA ASN A 2 -1.22 -8.72 -24.48
C ASN A 2 -0.68 -7.96 -23.25
N LYS A 3 0.36 -7.14 -23.42
CA LYS A 3 1.01 -6.37 -22.34
C LYS A 3 0.03 -5.50 -21.54
N THR A 4 -1.01 -4.98 -22.18
CA THR A 4 -2.06 -4.19 -21.52
C THR A 4 -2.88 -5.04 -20.56
N VAL A 5 -3.21 -6.27 -20.96
CA VAL A 5 -3.96 -7.23 -20.13
C VAL A 5 -3.09 -7.69 -18.96
N GLU A 6 -1.80 -7.95 -19.20
CA GLU A 6 -0.84 -8.31 -18.14
C GLU A 6 -0.71 -7.20 -17.09
N LYS A 7 -0.65 -5.93 -17.52
CA LYS A 7 -0.61 -4.78 -16.61
C LYS A 7 -1.88 -4.68 -15.77
N GLY A 8 -3.06 -4.78 -16.39
CA GLY A 8 -4.34 -4.72 -15.67
C GLY A 8 -4.47 -5.83 -14.60
N ILE A 9 -4.02 -7.04 -14.91
CA ILE A 9 -3.98 -8.15 -13.93
C ILE A 9 -2.99 -7.82 -12.81
N SER A 10 -1.80 -7.28 -13.13
CA SER A 10 -0.82 -6.90 -12.12
C SER A 10 -1.33 -5.82 -11.16
N ASP A 11 -2.09 -4.85 -11.66
CA ASP A 11 -2.65 -3.76 -10.85
C ASP A 11 -3.72 -4.31 -9.88
N ILE A 12 -4.62 -5.18 -10.37
CA ILE A 12 -5.63 -5.87 -9.55
C ILE A 12 -4.97 -6.75 -8.47
N VAL A 13 -3.97 -7.55 -8.85
CA VAL A 13 -3.19 -8.36 -7.90
C VAL A 13 -2.50 -7.46 -6.88
N GLY A 14 -2.02 -6.30 -7.32
CA GLY A 14 -1.43 -5.27 -6.47
C GLY A 14 -2.37 -4.77 -5.39
N CYS A 15 -3.62 -4.47 -5.72
CA CYS A 15 -4.63 -4.06 -4.74
C CYS A 15 -4.72 -5.02 -3.54
N LEU A 16 -4.61 -6.33 -3.81
CA LEU A 16 -4.76 -7.40 -2.84
C LEU A 16 -3.47 -7.76 -2.11
N THR A 17 -2.33 -7.67 -2.79
CA THR A 17 -1.07 -8.30 -2.33
C THR A 17 0.08 -7.32 -2.12
N ASP A 18 -0.06 -6.07 -2.58
CA ASP A 18 0.92 -5.03 -2.28
C ASP A 18 0.99 -4.82 -0.76
N PRO A 19 2.19 -4.69 -0.18
CA PRO A 19 2.32 -4.46 1.25
C PRO A 19 1.63 -3.17 1.67
N ILE A 20 1.12 -3.14 2.90
CA ILE A 20 0.70 -1.90 3.54
C ILE A 20 1.96 -1.24 4.08
N ILE A 21 2.31 -0.08 3.52
CA ILE A 21 3.49 0.68 3.94
C ILE A 21 3.15 1.44 5.22
N VAL A 22 3.87 1.15 6.30
CA VAL A 22 3.73 1.78 7.61
C VAL A 22 5.04 2.48 8.00
N PHE A 23 4.98 3.36 8.99
CA PHE A 23 6.19 3.98 9.53
C PHE A 23 7.09 2.91 10.19
N PRO A 24 8.41 2.94 9.97
CA PRO A 24 9.33 2.00 10.59
C PRO A 24 9.42 2.25 12.10
N GLY A 25 8.68 1.47 12.87
CA GLY A 25 8.66 1.57 14.35
C GLY A 25 8.11 0.34 15.07
N GLY A 26 7.83 -0.75 14.35
CA GLY A 26 7.30 -2.00 14.93
C GLY A 26 5.78 -2.02 15.16
N TRP A 27 5.07 -0.95 14.78
CA TRP A 27 3.61 -0.83 14.97
C TRP A 27 2.78 -1.35 13.79
N GLY A 28 3.38 -2.08 12.84
CA GLY A 28 2.66 -2.60 11.68
C GLY A 28 1.55 -3.58 12.06
N ASP A 29 1.83 -4.45 13.05
CA ASP A 29 0.88 -5.47 13.51
C ASP A 29 -0.27 -4.90 14.35
N THR A 30 -0.15 -3.65 14.82
CA THR A 30 -1.20 -2.97 15.58
C THR A 30 -2.24 -2.28 14.70
N LEU A 31 -2.12 -2.37 13.36
CA LEU A 31 -3.14 -1.86 12.45
C LEU A 31 -4.48 -2.60 12.67
N PRO A 32 -5.59 -1.87 12.90
CA PRO A 32 -6.91 -2.48 13.00
C PRO A 32 -7.30 -3.21 11.71
N ASP A 33 -7.99 -4.35 11.85
CA ASP A 33 -8.36 -5.17 10.68
C ASP A 33 -9.35 -4.48 9.74
N TRP A 34 -10.24 -3.64 10.29
CA TRP A 34 -11.13 -2.82 9.47
C TRP A 34 -10.35 -1.85 8.57
N LEU A 35 -9.22 -1.32 9.05
CA LEU A 35 -8.38 -0.39 8.29
C LEU A 35 -7.62 -1.13 7.19
N LYS A 36 -7.10 -2.33 7.45
CA LYS A 36 -6.50 -3.18 6.42
C LYS A 36 -7.48 -3.50 5.30
N THR A 37 -8.73 -3.82 5.67
CA THR A 37 -9.81 -4.09 4.70
C THR A 37 -10.18 -2.84 3.91
N ALA A 38 -10.31 -1.69 4.58
CA ALA A 38 -10.59 -0.42 3.95
C ALA A 38 -9.52 -0.03 2.92
N ILE A 39 -8.23 -0.24 3.24
CA ILE A 39 -7.11 -0.03 2.30
C ILE A 39 -7.32 -0.86 1.02
N THR A 40 -7.59 -2.15 1.15
CA THR A 40 -7.82 -3.01 -0.02
C THR A 40 -8.98 -2.50 -0.89
N LEU A 41 -10.09 -2.08 -0.27
CA LEU A 41 -11.25 -1.56 -0.99
C LEU A 41 -10.96 -0.21 -1.66
N GLU A 42 -10.27 0.71 -0.98
CA GLU A 42 -9.89 2.00 -1.57
C GLU A 42 -8.88 1.85 -2.71
N ARG A 43 -7.98 0.87 -2.63
CA ARG A 43 -7.08 0.53 -3.74
C ARG A 43 -7.85 0.09 -4.99
N MET A 44 -8.83 -0.81 -4.83
CA MET A 44 -9.70 -1.24 -5.94
C MET A 44 -10.47 -0.07 -6.55
N MET A 45 -10.99 0.84 -5.72
CA MET A 45 -11.63 2.05 -6.20
C MET A 45 -10.66 2.97 -6.95
N GLY A 46 -9.41 3.05 -6.49
CA GLY A 46 -8.32 3.74 -7.18
C GLY A 46 -8.06 3.16 -8.56
N ASP A 47 -7.96 1.84 -8.69
CA ASP A 47 -7.78 1.17 -9.99
C ASP A 47 -8.94 1.48 -10.95
N MET A 48 -10.19 1.49 -10.45
CA MET A 48 -11.35 1.90 -11.25
C MET A 48 -11.27 3.34 -11.75
N LYS A 49 -10.67 4.25 -10.99
CA LYS A 49 -10.42 5.64 -11.40
C LYS A 49 -9.31 5.73 -12.45
N VAL A 50 -8.24 4.95 -12.28
CA VAL A 50 -7.16 4.85 -13.28
C VAL A 50 -7.68 4.34 -14.62
N LEU A 51 -8.60 3.37 -14.62
CA LEU A 51 -9.28 2.92 -15.84
C LEU A 51 -10.10 4.01 -16.53
N LYS A 52 -10.52 5.05 -15.79
CA LYS A 52 -11.23 6.23 -16.32
C LYS A 52 -10.28 7.37 -16.74
N GLY A 53 -8.97 7.18 -16.61
CA GLY A 53 -7.95 8.14 -17.02
C GLY A 53 -7.44 9.05 -15.89
N GLU A 54 -7.78 8.79 -14.63
CA GLU A 54 -7.16 9.49 -13.50
C GLU A 54 -5.73 8.98 -13.25
N GLU A 55 -4.87 9.85 -12.72
CA GLU A 55 -3.51 9.46 -12.35
C GLU A 55 -3.52 8.50 -11.14
N PRO A 56 -2.72 7.43 -11.16
CA PRO A 56 -2.64 6.51 -10.04
C PRO A 56 -2.01 7.18 -8.81
N THR A 57 -2.62 6.98 -7.65
CA THR A 57 -2.15 7.56 -6.39
C THR A 57 -2.48 6.67 -5.19
N GLY A 58 -1.87 6.96 -4.04
CA GLY A 58 -2.16 6.28 -2.78
C GLY A 58 -3.54 6.65 -2.25
N THR A 59 -3.99 5.89 -1.27
CA THR A 59 -5.32 6.06 -0.67
C THR A 59 -5.26 6.84 0.65
N ASP A 60 -6.38 7.42 1.07
CA ASP A 60 -6.44 8.14 2.36
C ASP A 60 -6.29 7.16 3.52
N THR A 61 -6.83 5.95 3.38
CA THR A 61 -6.66 4.88 4.38
C THR A 61 -5.22 4.38 4.50
N GLU A 62 -4.42 4.36 3.42
CA GLU A 62 -2.98 4.08 3.51
C GLU A 62 -2.21 5.20 4.21
N ALA A 63 -2.53 6.46 3.88
CA ALA A 63 -1.94 7.61 4.58
C ALA A 63 -2.32 7.58 6.08
N CYS A 64 -3.56 7.20 6.41
CA CYS A 64 -4.03 7.03 7.77
C CYS A 64 -3.23 5.94 8.51
N ALA A 65 -3.01 4.79 7.89
CA ALA A 65 -2.21 3.71 8.48
C ALA A 65 -0.75 4.14 8.73
N TYR A 66 -0.16 4.86 7.78
CA TYR A 66 1.20 5.37 7.91
C TYR A 66 1.31 6.40 9.04
N LEU A 67 0.42 7.40 9.08
CA LEU A 67 0.45 8.45 10.10
C LEU A 67 0.08 7.93 11.50
N MET A 68 -0.81 6.93 11.59
CA MET A 68 -1.10 6.25 12.86
C MET A 68 0.15 5.57 13.43
N THR A 69 0.91 4.86 12.61
CA THR A 69 2.12 4.17 13.07
C THR A 69 3.27 5.14 13.36
N LEU A 70 3.34 6.25 12.62
CA LEU A 70 4.25 7.36 12.90
C LEU A 70 3.96 7.98 14.28
N SER A 71 2.70 8.29 14.59
CA SER A 71 2.32 8.95 15.85
C SER A 71 2.57 8.09 17.10
N LEU A 72 2.53 6.76 16.95
CA LEU A 72 2.92 5.82 18.00
C LEU A 72 4.44 5.72 18.20
N THR A 73 5.23 6.12 17.21
CA THR A 73 6.69 6.05 17.25
C THR A 73 7.32 7.36 17.74
N GLN A 74 6.77 8.50 17.31
CA GLN A 74 7.30 9.81 17.62
C GLN A 74 6.22 10.90 17.54
N PRO A 75 6.40 12.03 18.25
CA PRO A 75 5.52 13.17 18.08
C PRO A 75 5.56 13.71 16.65
N MET A 76 4.40 14.05 16.13
CA MET A 76 4.25 14.75 14.85
C MET A 76 4.14 16.26 15.09
N ASP A 77 4.52 17.06 14.11
CA ASP A 77 4.23 18.49 14.15
C ASP A 77 2.73 18.77 13.98
N SER A 78 2.35 20.04 14.11
CA SER A 78 0.95 20.47 14.04
C SER A 78 0.31 20.17 12.68
N ASP A 79 1.06 20.33 11.58
CA ASP A 79 0.50 20.14 10.23
C ASP A 79 0.20 18.67 9.97
N TRP A 80 1.15 17.78 10.26
CA TRP A 80 0.93 16.34 10.12
C TRP A 80 -0.10 15.81 11.10
N THR A 81 -0.21 16.40 12.30
CA THR A 81 -1.27 16.06 13.26
C THR A 81 -2.65 16.43 12.70
N GLN A 82 -2.82 17.63 12.14
CA GLN A 82 -4.09 18.03 11.52
C GLN A 82 -4.43 17.17 10.29
N ILE A 83 -3.46 16.88 9.43
CA ILE A 83 -3.63 15.98 8.29
C ILE A 83 -4.11 14.60 8.78
N TYR A 84 -3.45 14.05 9.80
CA TYR A 84 -3.81 12.75 10.37
C TYR A 84 -5.25 12.74 10.90
N LEU A 85 -5.63 13.72 11.73
CA LEU A 85 -6.97 13.80 12.31
C LEU A 85 -8.05 13.95 11.23
N TYR A 86 -7.78 14.76 10.20
CA TYR A 86 -8.67 14.93 9.06
C TYR A 86 -8.91 13.60 8.32
N ILE A 87 -7.84 12.93 7.86
CA ILE A 87 -7.99 11.68 7.09
C ILE A 87 -8.50 10.52 7.96
N ALA A 88 -8.14 10.49 9.24
CA ALA A 88 -8.67 9.51 10.19
C ALA A 88 -10.18 9.70 10.32
N GLY A 89 -10.65 10.93 10.55
CA GLY A 89 -12.08 11.22 10.63
C GLY A 89 -12.87 10.81 9.39
N GLN A 90 -12.33 11.12 8.20
CA GLN A 90 -12.94 10.68 6.94
C GLN A 90 -12.97 9.14 6.81
N SER A 91 -11.88 8.47 7.17
CA SER A 91 -11.76 7.01 7.09
C SER A 91 -12.69 6.30 8.07
N TYR A 92 -12.76 6.76 9.31
CA TYR A 92 -13.65 6.22 10.35
C TYR A 92 -15.12 6.40 9.97
N LYS A 93 -15.51 7.60 9.53
CA LYS A 93 -16.88 7.89 9.10
C LYS A 93 -17.31 6.99 7.94
N ARG A 94 -16.41 6.80 6.97
CA ARG A 94 -16.68 6.03 5.76
C ARG A 94 -16.74 4.52 5.99
N TRP A 95 -15.78 3.98 6.74
CA TRP A 95 -15.56 2.53 6.81
C TRP A 95 -15.96 1.90 8.14
N ASN A 96 -15.87 2.65 9.25
CA ASN A 96 -16.18 2.14 10.58
C ASN A 96 -17.49 2.71 11.16
N LYS A 97 -18.12 3.68 10.48
CA LYS A 97 -19.36 4.37 10.90
C LYS A 97 -19.29 4.99 12.30
N VAL A 98 -18.08 5.28 12.76
CA VAL A 98 -17.82 5.99 14.02
C VAL A 98 -17.51 7.43 13.68
N GLU A 99 -18.14 8.37 14.39
CA GLU A 99 -17.81 9.78 14.31
C GLU A 99 -16.66 10.11 15.26
N MET A 100 -15.77 10.99 14.82
CA MET A 100 -14.70 11.49 15.68
C MET A 100 -15.30 12.37 16.79
N PRO A 101 -14.79 12.27 18.03
CA PRO A 101 -15.14 13.21 19.09
C PRO A 101 -14.93 14.67 18.65
N ALA A 102 -15.88 15.53 19.01
CA ALA A 102 -15.94 16.91 18.51
C ALA A 102 -14.73 17.77 18.94
N ASP A 103 -14.06 17.42 20.02
CA ASP A 103 -12.87 18.08 20.55
C ASP A 103 -11.61 17.85 19.71
N ILE A 104 -11.57 16.78 18.90
CA ILE A 104 -10.43 16.43 18.04
C ILE A 104 -10.80 16.32 16.56
N ALA A 105 -12.06 16.57 16.21
CA ALA A 105 -12.52 16.53 14.83
C ALA A 105 -11.86 17.66 14.01
N VAL A 106 -11.32 17.30 12.85
CA VAL A 106 -10.79 18.24 11.87
C VAL A 106 -11.59 18.10 10.59
N ASP A 107 -12.42 19.10 10.29
CA ASP A 107 -13.35 19.08 9.15
C ASP A 107 -12.71 19.54 7.84
N SER A 108 -11.62 20.31 7.91
CA SER A 108 -10.91 20.82 6.75
C SER A 108 -9.41 20.98 7.03
N ILE A 109 -8.63 20.94 5.96
CA ILE A 109 -7.18 21.20 5.97
C ILE A 109 -6.86 22.26 4.92
N SER A 110 -5.75 22.97 5.11
CA SER A 110 -5.30 24.01 4.18
C SER A 110 -4.85 23.43 2.83
N ASP A 111 -4.72 24.28 1.81
CA ASP A 111 -4.16 23.91 0.50
C ASP A 111 -2.72 23.37 0.63
N TYR A 112 -1.94 23.95 1.54
CA TYR A 112 -0.59 23.48 1.83
C TYR A 112 -0.59 22.04 2.37
N GLN A 113 -1.41 21.79 3.40
CA GLN A 113 -1.57 20.47 4.01
C GLN A 113 -2.14 19.44 3.01
N THR A 114 -3.07 19.87 2.15
CA THR A 114 -3.58 19.05 1.04
C THR A 114 -2.47 18.66 0.07
N GLY A 115 -1.57 19.61 -0.24
CA GLY A 115 -0.38 19.35 -1.05
C GLY A 115 0.57 18.33 -0.41
N GLU A 116 0.85 18.44 0.88
CA GLU A 116 1.67 17.47 1.63
C GLU A 116 1.02 16.08 1.68
N LEU A 117 -0.29 16.02 1.94
CA LEU A 117 -1.04 14.76 1.94
C LEU A 117 -0.97 14.08 0.57
N ASN A 118 -1.15 14.83 -0.52
CA ASN A 118 -1.06 14.28 -1.87
C ASN A 118 0.36 13.78 -2.21
N ARG A 119 1.40 14.48 -1.75
CA ARG A 119 2.79 14.00 -1.85
C ARG A 119 3.00 12.69 -1.11
N LEU A 120 2.52 12.60 0.14
CA LEU A 120 2.59 11.38 0.93
C LEU A 120 1.87 10.21 0.23
N LYS A 121 0.64 10.43 -0.25
CA LYS A 121 -0.13 9.41 -0.97
C LYS A 121 0.58 8.92 -2.23
N SER A 122 1.12 9.84 -3.04
CA SER A 122 1.90 9.49 -4.22
C SER A 122 3.14 8.66 -3.85
N TRP A 123 3.87 9.07 -2.81
CA TRP A 123 5.03 8.32 -2.32
C TRP A 123 4.64 6.91 -1.84
N LEU A 124 3.58 6.75 -1.05
CA LEU A 124 3.11 5.45 -0.55
C LEU A 124 2.75 4.51 -1.70
N TYR A 125 2.06 5.02 -2.72
CA TYR A 125 1.75 4.27 -3.94
C TYR A 125 3.02 3.78 -4.65
N HIS A 126 4.01 4.65 -4.84
CA HIS A 126 5.25 4.25 -5.48
C HIS A 126 6.04 3.22 -4.65
N GLN A 127 6.05 3.37 -3.31
CA GLN A 127 6.71 2.40 -2.43
C GLN A 127 6.08 1.00 -2.51
N ARG A 128 4.75 0.90 -2.43
CA ARG A 128 4.08 -0.41 -2.47
C ARG A 128 4.27 -1.10 -3.82
N VAL A 129 4.19 -0.35 -4.93
CA VAL A 129 4.38 -0.88 -6.28
C VAL A 129 5.83 -1.32 -6.47
N LYS A 130 6.79 -0.54 -5.97
CA LYS A 130 8.21 -0.92 -5.98
C LYS A 130 8.44 -2.22 -5.23
N ALA A 131 7.87 -2.36 -4.02
CA ALA A 131 7.99 -3.57 -3.22
C ALA A 131 7.44 -4.81 -3.94
N ARG A 132 6.29 -4.69 -4.63
CA ARG A 132 5.76 -5.77 -5.49
C ARG A 132 6.75 -6.15 -6.59
N GLN A 133 7.22 -5.17 -7.34
CA GLN A 133 8.14 -5.41 -8.45
C GLN A 133 9.45 -6.06 -8.00
N GLU A 134 9.96 -5.68 -6.82
CA GLU A 134 11.15 -6.29 -6.21
C GLU A 134 10.88 -7.73 -5.80
N LYS A 135 9.73 -8.01 -5.17
CA LYS A 135 9.30 -9.38 -4.82
C LYS A 135 9.16 -10.27 -6.05
N ASP A 136 8.51 -9.79 -7.10
CA ASP A 136 8.34 -10.52 -8.37
C ASP A 136 9.70 -10.81 -9.04
N ARG A 137 10.64 -9.87 -8.96
CA ARG A 137 12.01 -10.05 -9.50
C ARG A 137 12.78 -11.08 -8.68
N ALA A 138 12.65 -11.06 -7.36
CA ALA A 138 13.30 -12.02 -6.47
C ALA A 138 12.75 -13.44 -6.71
N GLY A 139 11.43 -13.60 -6.80
CA GLY A 139 10.79 -14.89 -7.09
C GLY A 139 11.27 -15.50 -8.41
N ARG A 140 11.31 -14.70 -9.50
CA ARG A 140 11.85 -15.17 -10.79
C ARG A 140 13.33 -15.55 -10.76
N ARG A 141 14.12 -15.02 -9.82
CA ARG A 141 15.53 -15.43 -9.65
C ARG A 141 15.60 -16.78 -8.93
N GLN A 142 14.83 -16.94 -7.85
CA GLN A 142 14.73 -18.19 -7.10
C GLN A 142 14.24 -19.34 -7.99
N GLU A 143 13.17 -19.15 -8.75
CA GLU A 143 12.65 -20.17 -9.68
C GLU A 143 13.70 -20.62 -10.72
N LYS A 144 14.53 -19.69 -11.21
CA LYS A 144 15.61 -20.01 -12.15
C LYS A 144 16.75 -20.78 -11.48
N GLU A 145 17.09 -20.44 -10.25
CA GLU A 145 18.11 -21.13 -9.46
C GLU A 145 17.65 -22.54 -9.10
N GLU A 146 16.41 -22.71 -8.66
CA GLU A 146 15.78 -24.01 -8.39
C GLU A 146 15.72 -24.88 -9.65
N ALA A 147 15.29 -24.31 -10.79
CA ALA A 147 15.25 -25.05 -12.05
C ALA A 147 16.65 -25.46 -12.54
N LYS A 148 17.68 -24.64 -12.25
CA LYS A 148 19.08 -24.98 -12.56
C LYS A 148 19.58 -26.10 -11.66
N ALA A 149 19.32 -26.03 -10.36
CA ALA A 149 19.67 -27.08 -9.40
C ALA A 149 19.01 -28.43 -9.76
N GLN A 150 17.71 -28.42 -10.07
CA GLN A 150 16.99 -29.63 -10.50
C GLN A 150 17.54 -30.23 -11.79
N ARG A 151 17.97 -29.39 -12.75
CA ARG A 151 18.64 -29.87 -13.98
C ARG A 151 20.01 -30.47 -13.69
N GLU A 152 20.78 -29.88 -12.79
CA GLU A 152 22.11 -30.37 -12.38
C GLU A 152 21.99 -31.70 -11.60
N GLU A 153 20.96 -31.86 -10.76
CA GLU A 153 20.67 -33.12 -10.06
C GLU A 153 20.17 -34.24 -10.99
N ALA A 154 19.44 -33.90 -12.06
CA ALA A 154 18.94 -34.87 -13.03
C ALA A 154 20.00 -35.34 -14.05
N GLN A 155 21.05 -34.54 -14.30
CA GLN A 155 22.13 -34.87 -15.24
C GLN A 155 23.01 -36.09 -14.86
N PRO A 156 23.42 -36.35 -13.60
CA PRO A 156 24.22 -37.54 -13.26
C PRO A 156 23.49 -38.87 -13.43
N ALA A 157 22.15 -38.90 -13.52
CA ALA A 157 21.37 -40.11 -13.72
C ALA A 157 21.24 -40.55 -15.19
N LEU A 158 21.64 -39.71 -16.16
CA LEU A 158 21.47 -39.94 -17.60
C LEU A 158 22.71 -40.50 -18.31
N PHE A 159 23.85 -40.63 -17.61
CA PHE A 159 25.12 -41.11 -18.16
C PHE A 159 25.78 -42.21 -17.31
N VAL A 160 25.02 -43.24 -16.95
CA VAL A 160 25.60 -44.53 -16.53
C VAL A 160 25.64 -45.42 -17.77
N PHE A 161 26.79 -45.45 -18.44
CA PHE A 161 27.10 -46.37 -19.55
C PHE A 161 27.67 -47.68 -19.02
#